data_AF-A0A180FXF2-F1
#
_entry.id   AF-A0A180FXF2-F1
#
_cell.length_a   1.000
_cell.length_b   1.000
_cell.length_c   1.000
_cell.angle_alpha   90.00
_cell.angle_beta   90.00
_cell.angle_gamma   90.00
#
_symmetry.space_group_name_H-M   'P 1'
#
loop_
_entity.id
_entity.type
_entity.pdbx_description
1 polymer ?
#
loop_
_entity_poly.entity_id
_entity_poly.type
_entity_poly.pdbx_seq_one_letter_code
_entity_poly.pdbx_strand_id
1 'polypeptide(L)'
;YYMCPHCKRDFTICSHCDKAGHQESLCYEKHPDQGPSGTTNSSSSKPSASKSKPAAQAHLAAVHSNFSSVNHHSFTDNQIKSEMNFQAMINNPEFKKLNIGKGL
;
A
#
# COMPACT_ATOMS: atom_id res chain seq x y z
N TYR A 1 -5.62 24.08 -15.58
CA TYR A 1 -4.91 22.99 -16.29
C TYR A 1 -3.43 23.21 -16.06
N TYR A 2 -2.75 22.26 -15.43
CA TYR A 2 -1.36 22.45 -14.99
C TYR A 2 -0.44 21.47 -15.73
N MET A 3 0.63 22.00 -16.31
CA MET A 3 1.66 21.24 -17.01
C MET A 3 2.92 21.19 -16.16
N CYS A 4 3.48 19.99 -15.97
CA CYS A 4 4.75 19.87 -15.26
C CYS A 4 5.90 20.32 -16.18
N PRO A 5 6.72 21.33 -15.81
CA PRO A 5 7.82 21.80 -16.64
C PRO A 5 8.93 20.76 -16.85
N HIS A 6 9.06 19.80 -15.93
CA HIS A 6 10.10 18.77 -15.98
C HIS A 6 9.74 17.59 -16.90
N CYS A 7 8.49 17.12 -16.86
CA CYS A 7 8.09 15.93 -17.59
C CYS A 7 7.07 16.18 -18.71
N LYS A 8 6.65 17.44 -18.90
CA LYS A 8 5.65 17.85 -19.91
C LYS A 8 4.39 17.00 -19.88
N ARG A 9 4.00 16.53 -18.69
CA ARG A 9 2.75 15.81 -18.47
C ARG A 9 1.74 16.71 -17.78
N ASP A 10 0.51 16.61 -18.23
CA ASP A 10 -0.62 17.30 -17.65
C ASP A 10 -0.97 16.63 -16.33
N PHE A 11 -1.28 17.46 -15.35
CA PHE A 11 -1.83 17.01 -14.09
C PHE A 11 -2.95 17.94 -13.66
N THR A 12 -3.86 17.37 -12.88
CA THR A 12 -4.92 18.12 -12.23
C THR A 12 -4.59 18.26 -10.76
N ILE A 13 -4.82 19.46 -10.21
CA ILE A 13 -4.73 19.74 -8.78
C ILE A 13 -6.16 19.80 -8.25
N CYS A 14 -6.40 19.13 -7.14
CA CYS A 14 -7.68 19.16 -6.46
C CYS A 14 -7.85 20.48 -5.69
N SER A 15 -8.97 21.19 -5.89
CA SER A 15 -9.31 22.44 -5.18
C SER A 15 -9.66 22.26 -3.70
N HIS A 16 -9.87 21.03 -3.24
CA HIS A 16 -10.23 20.75 -1.85
C HIS A 16 -9.00 20.46 -0.97
N CYS A 17 -8.05 19.66 -1.47
CA CYS A 17 -6.90 19.19 -0.68
C CYS A 17 -5.53 19.61 -1.25
N ASP A 18 -5.53 20.36 -2.35
CA ASP A 18 -4.34 20.86 -3.05
C ASP A 18 -3.33 19.80 -3.51
N LYS A 19 -3.76 18.53 -3.55
CA LYS A 19 -2.94 17.42 -4.06
C LYS A 19 -3.17 17.21 -5.56
N ALA A 20 -2.12 16.80 -6.26
CA ALA A 20 -2.19 16.45 -7.67
C ALA A 20 -2.76 15.04 -7.88
N GLY A 21 -3.37 14.79 -9.04
CA GLY A 21 -3.76 13.46 -9.52
C GLY A 21 -5.26 13.15 -9.48
N HIS A 22 -6.10 14.04 -8.93
CA HIS A 22 -7.56 13.88 -8.93
C HIS A 22 -8.26 15.25 -9.01
N GLN A 23 -9.56 15.22 -9.35
CA GLN A 23 -10.46 16.38 -9.27
C GLN A 23 -11.21 16.39 -7.93
N GLU A 24 -11.75 17.54 -7.55
CA GLU A 24 -12.49 17.72 -6.29
C GLU A 24 -13.66 16.74 -6.13
N SER A 25 -14.37 16.41 -7.22
CA SER A 25 -15.47 15.43 -7.20
C SER A 25 -15.02 14.02 -6.80
N LEU A 26 -13.73 13.71 -6.96
CA LEU A 26 -13.10 12.43 -6.64
C LEU A 26 -12.15 12.54 -5.43
N CYS A 27 -12.23 13.63 -4.67
CA CYS A 27 -11.36 13.84 -3.52
C CYS A 27 -11.76 12.91 -2.37
N TYR A 28 -10.85 12.01 -1.98
CA TYR A 28 -11.09 11.05 -0.90
C TYR A 28 -11.38 11.73 0.46
N GLU A 29 -10.76 12.88 0.74
CA GLU A 29 -11.04 13.64 1.96
C GLU A 29 -12.45 14.24 1.97
N LYS A 30 -12.97 14.59 0.78
CA LYS A 30 -14.32 15.16 0.60
C LYS A 30 -15.39 14.08 0.47
N HIS A 31 -15.04 12.94 -0.11
CA HIS A 31 -15.93 11.81 -0.40
C HIS A 31 -15.32 10.50 0.12
N PRO A 32 -15.21 10.32 1.44
CA PRO A 32 -14.57 9.12 2.04
C PRO A 32 -15.35 7.82 1.77
N ASP A 33 -16.66 7.92 1.51
CA ASP A 33 -17.53 6.78 1.17
C ASP A 33 -17.38 6.33 -0.30
N GLN A 34 -16.95 7.26 -1.17
CA GLN A 34 -16.49 6.93 -2.51
C GLN A 34 -15.02 6.53 -2.43
N GLY A 35 -14.76 5.39 -1.80
CA GLY A 35 -13.49 4.69 -1.95
C GLY A 35 -13.16 4.51 -3.44
N PRO A 36 -11.92 4.17 -3.83
CA PRO A 36 -11.52 4.01 -5.23
C PRO A 36 -12.30 2.85 -5.89
N SER A 37 -13.53 3.14 -6.27
CA SER A 37 -14.42 2.27 -7.02
C SER A 37 -13.93 2.36 -8.43
N GLY A 38 -13.18 1.34 -8.85
CA GLY A 38 -12.69 1.19 -10.20
C GLY A 38 -13.85 1.21 -11.19
N THR A 39 -14.21 2.39 -11.69
CA THR A 39 -15.10 2.57 -12.84
C THR A 39 -14.53 3.66 -13.75
N THR A 40 -13.76 3.16 -14.71
CA THR A 40 -13.79 3.55 -16.13
C THR A 40 -13.77 5.04 -16.49
N ASN A 41 -12.59 5.51 -16.89
CA ASN A 41 -12.38 6.26 -18.14
C ASN A 41 -10.88 6.31 -18.46
N SER A 42 -10.31 5.15 -18.81
CA SER A 42 -8.97 5.07 -19.40
C SER A 42 -9.10 4.53 -20.81
N SER A 43 -9.14 5.45 -21.77
CA SER A 43 -9.00 5.16 -23.19
C SER A 43 -7.64 4.51 -23.45
N SER A 44 -7.71 3.22 -23.81
CA SER A 44 -6.83 2.49 -24.72
C SER A 44 -5.41 3.02 -24.97
N SER A 45 -4.42 2.32 -24.43
CA SER A 45 -3.25 1.89 -25.19
C SER A 45 -2.62 0.66 -24.53
N LYS A 46 -2.83 -0.51 -25.13
CA LYS A 46 -1.99 -1.69 -24.87
C LYS A 46 -0.62 -1.44 -25.54
N PRO A 47 0.47 -1.98 -24.97
CA PRO A 47 1.09 -3.07 -25.69
C PRO A 47 1.32 -4.31 -24.84
N SER A 48 1.53 -5.39 -25.57
CA SER A 48 1.52 -6.79 -25.20
C SER A 48 2.60 -7.23 -24.20
N ALA A 49 2.22 -8.24 -23.41
CA ALA A 49 3.03 -9.32 -22.83
C ALA A 49 4.46 -9.00 -22.32
N SER A 50 4.65 -9.11 -21.00
CA SER A 50 5.83 -9.76 -20.40
C SER A 50 5.66 -10.01 -18.90
N LYS A 51 5.74 -11.30 -18.53
CA LYS A 51 6.11 -11.86 -17.22
C LYS A 51 5.50 -11.22 -15.97
N SER A 52 4.52 -11.94 -15.42
CA SER A 52 4.06 -11.87 -14.04
C SER A 52 5.26 -11.87 -13.08
N LYS A 53 5.54 -10.72 -12.47
CA LYS A 53 6.26 -10.63 -11.20
C LYS A 53 5.17 -10.51 -10.13
N PRO A 54 5.16 -11.32 -9.05
CA PRO A 54 4.29 -11.03 -7.94
C PRO A 54 4.73 -9.68 -7.37
N ALA A 55 3.86 -8.68 -7.48
CA ALA A 55 4.03 -7.42 -6.78
C ALA A 55 4.12 -7.77 -5.29
N ALA A 56 5.19 -7.34 -4.64
CA ALA A 56 5.31 -7.44 -3.19
C ALA A 56 4.11 -6.69 -2.57
N GLN A 57 3.14 -7.45 -2.08
CA GLN A 57 1.95 -6.89 -1.47
C GLN A 57 2.26 -6.61 -0.01
N ALA A 58 2.54 -5.35 0.31
CA ALA A 58 2.64 -4.90 1.70
C ALA A 58 1.21 -4.78 2.26
N HIS A 59 0.74 -5.82 2.95
CA HIS A 59 -0.45 -5.70 3.79
C HIS A 59 -0.03 -5.05 5.10
N LEU A 60 -0.37 -3.78 5.28
CA LEU A 60 -0.30 -3.15 6.59
C LEU A 60 -1.34 -3.81 7.48
N ALA A 61 -0.88 -4.56 8.50
CA ALA A 61 -1.74 -5.12 9.53
C ALA A 61 -2.25 -3.98 10.44
N ALA A 62 -3.40 -3.43 10.09
CA ALA A 62 -4.19 -2.65 11.03
C ALA A 62 -4.84 -3.64 12.01
N VAL A 63 -4.31 -3.66 13.23
CA VAL A 63 -4.94 -4.31 14.38
C VAL A 63 -6.26 -3.60 14.63
N HIS A 64 -7.39 -4.21 14.29
CA HIS A 64 -8.67 -4.01 14.99
C HIS A 64 -9.40 -5.35 15.03
N SER A 65 -9.34 -5.97 16.20
CA SER A 65 -10.19 -7.08 16.61
C SER A 65 -11.65 -6.64 16.54
N ASN A 66 -12.38 -7.11 15.54
CA ASN A 66 -13.82 -7.30 15.66
C ASN A 66 -14.27 -8.52 14.86
N PHE A 67 -14.69 -9.52 15.60
CA PHE A 67 -15.17 -10.81 15.14
C PHE A 67 -16.45 -10.64 14.32
N SER A 68 -16.38 -10.83 13.01
CA SER A 68 -17.56 -11.04 12.15
C SER A 68 -17.17 -11.80 10.89
N SER A 69 -17.25 -13.13 11.01
CA SER A 69 -17.74 -14.08 10.00
C SER A 69 -17.53 -13.74 8.51
N VAL A 70 -16.32 -13.99 7.99
CA VAL A 70 -16.14 -14.57 6.65
C VAL A 70 -15.04 -15.62 6.74
N ASN A 71 -15.42 -16.87 6.56
CA ASN A 71 -14.55 -18.04 6.61
C ASN A 71 -13.69 -18.13 5.33
N HIS A 72 -12.71 -17.24 5.16
CA HIS A 72 -11.65 -17.39 4.16
C HIS A 72 -10.32 -16.93 4.75
N HIS A 73 -9.38 -17.88 4.86
CA HIS A 73 -7.97 -17.75 5.27
C HIS A 73 -7.66 -17.92 6.76
N SER A 74 -7.86 -19.14 7.28
CA SER A 74 -6.97 -19.64 8.33
C SER A 74 -5.52 -19.52 7.81
N PHE A 75 -4.63 -18.95 8.62
CA PHE A 75 -3.20 -18.91 8.27
C PHE A 75 -2.72 -20.34 7.99
N THR A 76 -1.97 -20.49 6.90
CA THR A 76 -1.33 -21.78 6.61
C THR A 76 -0.31 -22.11 7.71
N ASP A 77 -0.02 -23.39 7.93
CA ASP A 77 1.00 -23.81 8.91
C ASP A 77 2.35 -23.14 8.67
N ASN A 78 2.69 -22.90 7.41
CA ASN A 78 3.91 -22.18 7.03
C ASN A 78 3.90 -20.72 7.47
N GLN A 79 2.76 -20.03 7.36
CA GLN A 79 2.60 -18.64 7.81
C GLN A 79 2.69 -18.55 9.34
N ILE A 80 2.05 -19.48 10.05
CA ILE A 80 2.12 -19.57 11.52
C ILE A 80 3.56 -19.82 11.97
N LYS A 81 4.26 -20.75 11.32
CA LYS A 81 5.67 -21.05 11.61
C LYS A 81 6.59 -19.87 11.28
N SER A 82 6.36 -19.17 10.17
CA SER A 82 7.17 -18.00 9.81
C SER A 82 6.98 -16.85 10.79
N GLU A 83 5.75 -16.61 11.27
CA GLU A 83 5.47 -15.59 12.27
C GLU A 83 6.16 -15.93 13.60
N MET A 84 6.07 -17.19 14.04
CA MET A 84 6.75 -17.62 15.26
C MET A 84 8.27 -17.51 15.18
N ASN A 85 8.85 -17.81 14.02
CA ASN A 85 10.28 -17.63 13.78
C ASN A 85 10.69 -16.14 13.84
N PHE A 86 9.90 -15.27 13.21
CA PHE A 86 10.14 -13.83 13.24
C PHE A 86 10.07 -13.27 14.66
N GLN A 87 9.05 -13.66 15.42
CA GLN A 87 8.90 -13.24 16.82
C GLN A 87 10.09 -13.67 17.69
N ALA A 88 10.64 -14.87 17.45
CA ALA A 88 11.84 -15.36 18.12
C ALA A 88 13.08 -14.52 17.77
N MET A 89 13.21 -14.06 16.53
CA MET A 89 14.30 -13.15 16.13
C MET A 89 14.21 -11.79 16.83
N ILE A 90 13.03 -11.18 16.87
CA ILE A 90 12.81 -9.88 17.54
C ILE A 90 13.09 -9.98 19.06
N ASN A 91 12.74 -11.11 19.66
CA ASN A 91 12.93 -11.34 21.09
C ASN A 91 14.32 -11.85 21.46
N ASN A 92 15.15 -12.22 20.48
CA ASN A 92 16.48 -12.74 20.76
C ASN A 92 17.37 -11.63 21.36
N PRO A 93 17.85 -11.80 22.60
CA PRO A 93 18.61 -10.79 23.32
C PRO A 93 19.99 -10.52 22.70
N GLU A 94 20.54 -11.44 21.90
CA GLU A 94 21.81 -11.25 21.20
C GLU A 94 21.71 -10.13 20.16
N PHE A 95 20.57 -9.99 19.47
CA PHE A 95 20.35 -8.88 18.53
C PHE A 95 20.25 -7.52 19.23
N LYS A 96 19.75 -7.49 20.47
CA LYS A 96 19.68 -6.25 21.28
C LYS A 96 21.04 -5.82 21.83
N LYS A 97 22.00 -6.74 21.92
CA LYS A 97 23.37 -6.47 22.37
C LYS A 97 24.26 -5.90 21.26
N LEU A 98 23.84 -5.98 19.99
CA LEU A 98 24.48 -5.33 18.86
C LEU A 98 24.21 -3.82 18.92
N ASN A 99 24.93 -3.13 19.81
CA ASN A 99 24.99 -1.68 19.90
C ASN A 99 25.72 -1.09 18.69
N ILE A 100 25.06 -1.05 17.52
CA ILE A 100 25.57 -0.43 16.27
C ILE A 100 25.75 1.12 16.41
N GLY A 101 25.51 1.68 17.59
CA GLY A 101 25.62 3.11 17.91
C GLY A 101 26.87 3.52 18.70
N LYS A 102 28.04 2.92 18.46
CA LYS A 102 29.31 3.48 18.95
C LYS A 102 30.29 3.74 17.80
N GLY A 103 30.18 4.93 17.24
CA GLY A 103 31.28 5.78 16.79
C GLY A 103 32.09 5.30 15.59
N LEU A 104 31.75 5.83 14.42
CA LEU A 104 32.77 6.42 13.53
C LEU A 104 33.10 7.82 14.05
#